data_AF-A0A4Q4T5K4-F1
#
_entry.id   AF-A0A4Q4T5K4-F1
#
_cell.length_a   1.000
_cell.length_b   1.000
_cell.length_c   1.000
_cell.angle_alpha   90.00
_cell.angle_beta   90.00
_cell.angle_gamma   90.00
#
_symmetry.space_group_name_H-M   'P 1'
#
loop_
_entity.id
_entity.type
_entity.pdbx_description
1 polymer ?
#
loop_
_entity_poly.entity_id
_entity_poly.type
_entity_poly.pdbx_seq_one_letter_code
_entity_poly.pdbx_strand_id
1 'polypeptide(L)'
;MRFPIITGMAALLVASGCSAFVVSEDQPDGLYSVHVNGNRSEHILLREYNETETSDFDSNSILNRASLPDVLVACEVNIWLDDVNEKQAASKFGIECDKGHGIGRKSRIYVKFGSVITFACSWGGPQACSSQEYTDAMNILDKKCGYLVAGFVQMNDWKKIYGRTTVGEETCGGGWD
;
A
#
# COMPACT_ATOMS: atom_id res chain seq x y z
N MET A 1 53.41 -29.84 3.12
CA MET A 1 52.28 -29.21 3.85
C MET A 1 51.04 -29.35 2.99
N ARG A 2 49.98 -29.98 3.51
CA ARG A 2 48.70 -30.19 2.81
C ARG A 2 47.71 -29.16 3.35
N PHE A 3 47.15 -28.32 2.47
CA PHE A 3 46.07 -27.39 2.84
C PHE A 3 44.72 -28.03 2.48
N PRO A 4 43.73 -28.07 3.40
CA PRO A 4 42.40 -28.53 3.06
C PRO A 4 41.63 -27.45 2.29
N ILE A 5 41.01 -27.83 1.18
CA ILE A 5 40.06 -26.98 0.45
C ILE A 5 38.72 -27.09 1.18
N ILE A 6 38.33 -26.02 1.88
CA ILE A 6 36.99 -25.90 2.46
C ILE A 6 36.07 -25.37 1.35
N THR A 7 35.29 -26.27 0.76
CA THR A 7 34.23 -25.94 -0.19
C THR A 7 33.08 -25.31 0.57
N GLY A 8 33.09 -23.98 0.71
CA GLY A 8 31.96 -23.22 1.25
C GLY A 8 30.83 -23.16 0.23
N MET A 9 29.74 -23.90 0.46
CA MET A 9 28.49 -23.70 -0.26
C MET A 9 27.92 -22.33 0.14
N ALA A 10 28.03 -21.35 -0.74
CA ALA A 10 27.24 -20.13 -0.65
C ALA A 10 25.77 -20.51 -0.93
N ALA A 11 24.96 -20.55 0.12
CA ALA A 11 23.52 -20.63 -0.02
C ALA A 11 23.03 -19.31 -0.64
N LEU A 12 22.72 -19.33 -1.93
CA LEU A 12 21.95 -18.28 -2.59
C LEU A 12 20.54 -18.32 -2.00
N LEU A 13 20.25 -17.39 -1.08
CA LEU A 13 18.89 -17.07 -0.69
C LEU A 13 18.18 -16.52 -1.93
N VAL A 14 17.30 -17.34 -2.52
CA VAL A 14 16.38 -16.89 -3.55
C VAL A 14 15.27 -16.11 -2.85
N ALA A 15 15.46 -14.80 -2.73
CA ALA A 15 14.46 -13.88 -2.20
C ALA A 15 13.24 -13.84 -3.16
N SER A 16 12.11 -14.37 -2.71
CA SER A 16 10.83 -14.34 -3.42
C SER A 16 10.08 -13.05 -3.04
N GLY A 17 10.62 -11.91 -3.45
CA GLY A 17 10.09 -10.59 -3.13
C GLY A 17 8.81 -10.24 -3.89
N CYS A 18 7.89 -9.56 -3.22
CA CYS A 18 6.88 -8.75 -3.92
C CYS A 18 7.62 -7.62 -4.66
N SER A 19 7.63 -7.61 -5.99
CA SER A 19 8.21 -6.49 -6.75
C SER A 19 7.34 -5.23 -6.61
N ALA A 20 8.00 -4.06 -6.67
CA ALA A 20 7.34 -2.76 -6.69
C ALA A 20 6.47 -2.60 -7.94
N PHE A 21 5.54 -1.66 -7.91
CA PHE A 21 4.83 -1.19 -9.10
C PHE A 21 4.85 0.33 -9.16
N VAL A 22 4.73 0.88 -10.38
CA VAL A 22 4.64 2.32 -10.63
C VAL A 22 3.33 2.59 -11.34
N VAL A 23 2.59 3.61 -10.89
CA VAL A 23 1.33 4.02 -11.51
C VAL A 23 1.59 5.19 -12.44
N SER A 24 1.11 5.10 -13.68
CA SER A 24 1.23 6.18 -14.67
C SER A 24 0.32 7.35 -14.32
N GLU A 25 0.78 8.56 -14.61
CA GLU A 25 -0.02 9.79 -14.50
C GLU A 25 -1.25 9.76 -15.44
N ASP A 26 -1.08 9.21 -16.65
CA ASP A 26 -2.14 9.07 -17.66
C ASP A 26 -3.19 8.01 -17.31
N GLN A 27 -2.97 7.23 -16.26
CA GLN A 27 -3.92 6.20 -15.85
C GLN A 27 -5.19 6.88 -15.29
N PRO A 28 -6.41 6.43 -15.65
CA PRO A 28 -7.62 7.04 -15.10
C PRO A 28 -7.71 6.86 -13.59
N ASP A 29 -8.56 7.68 -12.97
CA ASP A 29 -8.84 7.59 -11.55
C ASP A 29 -9.71 6.37 -11.26
N GLY A 30 -9.40 5.65 -10.21
CA GLY A 30 -10.04 4.37 -9.97
C GLY A 30 -9.41 3.52 -8.88
N LEU A 31 -10.12 2.47 -8.51
CA LEU A 31 -9.63 1.34 -7.72
C LEU A 31 -9.00 0.30 -8.65
N TYR A 32 -7.81 -0.14 -8.29
CA TYR A 32 -7.04 -1.11 -9.03
C TYR A 32 -6.54 -2.25 -8.14
N SER A 33 -6.43 -3.44 -8.73
CA SER A 33 -5.62 -4.53 -8.21
C SER A 33 -4.32 -4.63 -9.02
N VAL A 34 -3.19 -4.90 -8.36
CA VAL A 34 -1.91 -5.09 -9.04
C VAL A 34 -1.43 -6.52 -8.90
N HIS A 35 -1.27 -7.17 -10.04
CA HIS A 35 -0.52 -8.40 -10.13
C HIS A 35 0.89 -8.08 -10.61
N VAL A 36 1.92 -8.61 -9.94
CA VAL A 36 3.30 -8.38 -10.32
C VAL A 36 3.94 -9.69 -10.70
N ASN A 37 4.45 -9.76 -11.93
CA ASN A 37 5.10 -10.92 -12.51
C ASN A 37 6.53 -10.54 -12.95
N GLY A 38 7.51 -10.85 -12.10
CA GLY A 38 8.89 -10.42 -12.28
C GLY A 38 8.99 -8.88 -12.23
N ASN A 39 9.47 -8.28 -13.31
CA ASN A 39 9.65 -6.82 -13.43
C ASN A 39 8.45 -6.10 -14.04
N ARG A 40 7.35 -6.82 -14.34
CA ARG A 40 6.15 -6.23 -14.92
C ARG A 40 5.04 -6.21 -13.88
N SER A 41 4.38 -5.07 -13.74
CA SER A 41 3.11 -4.93 -13.03
C SER A 41 1.97 -4.88 -14.03
N GLU A 42 0.91 -5.63 -13.76
CA GLU A 42 -0.37 -5.56 -14.45
C GLU A 42 -1.38 -4.90 -13.52
N HIS A 43 -1.96 -3.80 -13.99
CA HIS A 43 -2.88 -2.95 -13.23
C HIS A 43 -4.30 -3.23 -13.73
N ILE A 44 -5.09 -3.93 -12.92
CA ILE A 44 -6.45 -4.34 -13.28
C ILE A 44 -7.42 -3.32 -12.67
N LEU A 45 -8.08 -2.53 -13.52
CA LEU A 45 -9.12 -1.60 -13.11
C LEU A 45 -10.33 -2.39 -12.57
N LEU A 46 -10.64 -2.18 -11.29
CA LEU A 46 -11.80 -2.79 -10.64
C LEU A 46 -12.99 -1.83 -10.66
N ARG A 47 -12.72 -0.53 -10.55
CA ARG A 47 -13.74 0.51 -10.57
C ARG A 47 -13.14 1.85 -11.00
N GLU A 48 -13.76 2.51 -11.96
CA GLU A 48 -13.41 3.87 -12.37
C GLU A 48 -14.10 4.90 -11.47
N TYR A 49 -13.42 6.00 -11.18
CA TYR A 49 -13.97 7.12 -10.42
C TYR A 49 -14.04 8.36 -11.30
N ASN A 50 -15.23 8.94 -11.40
CA ASN A 50 -15.43 10.22 -12.06
C ASN A 50 -15.40 11.35 -11.03
N GLU A 51 -14.88 12.52 -11.41
CA GLU A 51 -14.77 13.70 -10.55
C GLU A 51 -16.11 14.15 -9.92
N THR A 52 -17.25 13.76 -10.52
CA THR A 52 -18.58 14.10 -10.04
C THR A 52 -19.13 13.15 -8.96
N GLU A 53 -18.48 12.02 -8.69
CA GLU A 53 -18.92 11.11 -7.62
C GLU A 53 -18.43 11.62 -6.26
N THR A 54 -19.22 12.49 -5.63
CA THR A 54 -19.14 12.77 -4.19
C THR A 54 -19.65 11.55 -3.44
N SER A 55 -18.74 10.79 -2.82
CA SER A 55 -19.18 9.72 -1.92
C SER A 55 -19.50 10.30 -0.55
N ASP A 56 -20.78 10.46 -0.26
CA ASP A 56 -21.29 10.63 1.11
C ASP A 56 -21.11 9.31 1.85
N PHE A 57 -19.87 9.03 2.32
CA PHE A 57 -19.65 7.90 3.21
C PHE A 57 -19.80 8.37 4.65
N ASP A 58 -20.91 7.96 5.24
CA ASP A 58 -21.20 8.14 6.65
C ASP A 58 -20.16 7.37 7.48
N SER A 59 -19.26 8.11 8.14
CA SER A 59 -18.15 7.58 8.93
C SER A 59 -18.60 6.86 10.22
N ASN A 60 -19.91 6.67 10.43
CA ASN A 60 -20.48 6.10 11.66
C ASN A 60 -20.39 4.56 11.78
N SER A 61 -19.71 3.87 10.87
CA SER A 61 -19.59 2.41 10.90
C SER A 61 -18.20 1.93 11.34
N ILE A 62 -17.77 2.23 12.57
CA ILE A 62 -16.54 1.62 13.11
C ILE A 62 -16.74 1.22 14.58
N LEU A 63 -17.24 0.00 14.78
CA LEU A 63 -17.25 -0.64 16.10
C LEU A 63 -15.95 -1.45 16.30
N ASN A 64 -15.19 -1.08 17.34
CA ASN A 64 -14.22 -1.89 18.08
C ASN A 64 -13.36 -2.87 17.24
N ARG A 65 -12.50 -2.36 16.34
CA ARG A 65 -11.38 -3.16 15.83
C ARG A 65 -10.16 -3.03 16.75
N ALA A 66 -9.36 -4.10 16.81
CA ALA A 66 -8.10 -4.10 17.54
C ALA A 66 -7.19 -2.99 17.01
N SER A 67 -6.46 -2.33 17.92
CA SER A 67 -5.42 -1.38 17.54
C SER A 67 -4.43 -2.03 16.57
N LEU A 68 -3.82 -1.21 15.70
CA LEU A 68 -2.73 -1.68 14.84
C LEU A 68 -1.62 -2.32 15.71
N PRO A 69 -0.99 -3.41 15.23
CA PRO A 69 0.11 -4.07 15.93
C PRO A 69 1.36 -3.17 15.95
N ASP A 70 2.50 -3.71 16.36
CA ASP A 70 3.76 -2.98 16.21
C ASP A 70 4.03 -2.62 14.74
N VAL A 71 4.37 -1.34 14.52
CA VAL A 71 4.52 -0.79 13.17
C VAL A 71 5.90 -0.20 12.89
N LEU A 72 6.36 -0.42 11.67
CA LEU A 72 7.47 0.31 11.06
C LEU A 72 6.90 1.43 10.17
N VAL A 73 7.60 2.56 10.11
CA VAL A 73 7.16 3.72 9.34
C VAL A 73 8.31 4.18 8.46
N ALA A 74 8.02 4.33 7.18
CA ALA A 74 8.95 4.87 6.20
C ALA A 74 8.35 6.15 5.61
N CYS A 75 9.16 7.20 5.60
CA CYS A 75 8.79 8.51 5.05
C CYS A 75 9.51 8.69 3.73
N GLU A 76 8.79 9.11 2.70
CA GLU A 76 9.43 9.62 1.49
C GLU A 76 9.84 11.08 1.70
N VAL A 77 11.09 11.39 1.38
CA VAL A 77 11.65 12.71 1.65
C VAL A 77 11.32 13.64 0.49
N ASN A 78 10.76 14.82 0.80
CA ASN A 78 10.40 15.87 -0.17
C ASN A 78 9.26 15.54 -1.15
N ILE A 79 8.43 14.54 -0.84
CA ILE A 79 7.23 14.24 -1.63
C ILE A 79 5.99 14.62 -0.81
N TRP A 80 5.33 15.72 -1.21
CA TRP A 80 4.12 16.23 -0.59
C TRP A 80 2.91 15.96 -1.50
N LEU A 81 1.81 15.55 -0.89
CA LEU A 81 0.58 15.21 -1.58
C LEU A 81 -0.34 16.41 -1.66
N ASP A 82 -1.13 16.48 -2.75
CA ASP A 82 -2.24 17.41 -2.84
C ASP A 82 -3.36 17.00 -1.86
N ASP A 83 -3.77 17.91 -0.99
CA ASP A 83 -4.74 17.65 0.08
C ASP A 83 -6.12 17.21 -0.46
N VAL A 84 -6.56 17.82 -1.56
CA VAL A 84 -7.87 17.51 -2.14
C VAL A 84 -7.85 16.11 -2.74
N ASN A 85 -6.81 15.79 -3.51
CA ASN A 85 -6.63 14.46 -4.10
C ASN A 85 -6.42 13.38 -3.04
N GLU A 86 -5.67 13.67 -1.96
CA GLU A 86 -5.44 12.73 -0.86
C GLU A 86 -6.74 12.39 -0.14
N LYS A 87 -7.56 13.38 0.19
CA LYS A 87 -8.87 13.17 0.82
C LYS A 87 -9.78 12.32 -0.07
N GLN A 88 -9.81 12.58 -1.37
CA GLN A 88 -10.61 11.80 -2.32
C GLN A 88 -10.11 10.36 -2.44
N ALA A 89 -8.79 10.16 -2.58
CA ALA A 89 -8.19 8.83 -2.66
C ALA A 89 -8.42 8.03 -1.37
N ALA A 90 -8.17 8.62 -0.21
CA ALA A 90 -8.36 8.01 1.10
C ALA A 90 -9.82 7.65 1.38
N SER A 91 -10.75 8.56 1.08
CA SER A 91 -12.19 8.30 1.24
C SER A 91 -12.65 7.13 0.38
N LYS A 92 -12.32 7.15 -0.92
CA LYS A 92 -12.69 6.10 -1.86
C LYS A 92 -12.04 4.76 -1.50
N PHE A 93 -10.78 4.77 -1.05
CA PHE A 93 -10.10 3.58 -0.56
C PHE A 93 -10.78 2.99 0.68
N GLY A 94 -11.11 3.82 1.67
CA GLY A 94 -11.80 3.41 2.89
C GLY A 94 -13.17 2.77 2.62
N ILE A 95 -13.96 3.36 1.70
CA ILE A 95 -15.25 2.80 1.27
C ILE A 95 -15.10 1.39 0.72
N GLU A 96 -14.11 1.17 -0.14
CA GLU A 96 -13.91 -0.14 -0.75
C GLU A 96 -13.44 -1.17 0.28
N CYS A 97 -12.59 -0.76 1.21
CA CYS A 97 -12.19 -1.58 2.34
C CYS A 97 -13.36 -1.99 3.22
N ASP A 98 -14.27 -1.07 3.53
CA ASP A 98 -15.43 -1.32 4.40
C ASP A 98 -16.53 -2.16 3.71
N LYS A 99 -16.60 -2.16 2.38
CA LYS A 99 -17.43 -3.10 1.60
C LYS A 99 -16.93 -4.55 1.68
N GLY A 100 -15.79 -4.79 2.31
CA GLY A 100 -15.19 -6.12 2.43
C GLY A 100 -14.25 -6.49 1.28
N HIS A 101 -13.77 -5.52 0.48
CA HIS A 101 -12.63 -5.78 -0.39
C HIS A 101 -11.39 -6.00 0.47
N GLY A 102 -11.12 -7.28 0.77
CA GLY A 102 -9.89 -7.70 1.40
C GLY A 102 -8.70 -7.61 0.44
N ILE A 103 -7.50 -7.55 1.00
CA ILE A 103 -6.26 -7.64 0.25
C ILE A 103 -5.97 -9.12 0.07
N GLY A 104 -6.05 -9.61 -1.16
CA GLY A 104 -5.74 -11.01 -1.48
C GLY A 104 -4.32 -11.43 -1.07
N ARG A 105 -4.04 -12.74 -1.08
CA ARG A 105 -2.70 -13.27 -0.81
C ARG A 105 -1.70 -12.73 -1.83
N LYS A 106 -0.58 -12.16 -1.36
CA LYS A 106 0.43 -11.53 -2.23
C LYS A 106 -0.19 -10.49 -3.20
N SER A 107 -1.26 -9.82 -2.74
CA SER A 107 -2.01 -8.87 -3.53
C SER A 107 -1.71 -7.45 -3.09
N ARG A 108 -2.02 -6.53 -4.00
CA ARG A 108 -1.81 -5.11 -3.87
C ARG A 108 -3.06 -4.44 -4.43
N ILE A 109 -3.62 -3.53 -3.67
CA ILE A 109 -4.75 -2.71 -4.11
C ILE A 109 -4.38 -1.25 -3.93
N TYR A 110 -4.84 -0.41 -4.84
CA TYR A 110 -4.69 1.04 -4.67
C TYR A 110 -5.86 1.78 -5.30
N VAL A 111 -6.09 2.98 -4.79
CA VAL A 111 -6.93 4.00 -5.42
C VAL A 111 -6.01 5.10 -5.95
N LYS A 112 -6.18 5.44 -7.22
CA LYS A 112 -5.64 6.66 -7.82
C LYS A 112 -6.75 7.71 -7.87
N PHE A 113 -6.43 8.92 -7.42
CA PHE A 113 -7.26 10.10 -7.64
C PHE A 113 -6.37 11.32 -7.92
N GLY A 114 -6.50 11.92 -9.10
CA GLY A 114 -5.59 12.94 -9.59
C GLY A 114 -4.14 12.45 -9.56
N SER A 115 -3.29 13.18 -8.82
CA SER A 115 -1.88 12.83 -8.63
C SER A 115 -1.61 11.85 -7.50
N VAL A 116 -2.57 11.59 -6.60
CA VAL A 116 -2.35 10.84 -5.36
C VAL A 116 -2.76 9.38 -5.51
N ILE A 117 -1.98 8.51 -4.88
CA ILE A 117 -2.22 7.09 -4.75
C ILE A 117 -2.36 6.77 -3.28
N THR A 118 -3.46 6.14 -2.90
CA THR A 118 -3.63 5.47 -1.62
C THR A 118 -3.58 3.97 -1.84
N PHE A 119 -2.79 3.22 -1.07
CA PHE A 119 -2.56 1.81 -1.35
C PHE A 119 -2.50 0.94 -0.11
N ALA A 120 -2.73 -0.36 -0.34
CA ALA A 120 -2.40 -1.40 0.60
C ALA A 120 -1.83 -2.63 -0.07
N CYS A 121 -0.90 -3.28 0.62
CA CYS A 121 -0.19 -4.45 0.14
C CYS A 121 -0.15 -5.52 1.22
N SER A 122 -0.33 -6.77 0.82
CA SER A 122 -0.27 -7.93 1.71
C SER A 122 0.67 -8.97 1.11
N TRP A 123 1.69 -9.38 1.86
CA TRP A 123 2.49 -10.58 1.56
C TRP A 123 2.09 -11.78 2.42
N GLY A 124 1.11 -11.58 3.32
CA GLY A 124 0.45 -12.64 4.07
C GLY A 124 -0.61 -13.38 3.25
N GLY A 125 -1.54 -14.01 3.96
CA GLY A 125 -2.77 -14.56 3.37
C GLY A 125 -3.77 -13.47 2.97
N PRO A 126 -5.01 -13.84 2.64
CA PRO A 126 -6.10 -12.87 2.55
C PRO A 126 -6.18 -12.07 3.84
N GLN A 127 -6.08 -10.74 3.72
CA GLN A 127 -6.17 -9.82 4.85
C GLN A 127 -7.41 -8.97 4.72
N ALA A 128 -8.11 -8.74 5.83
CA ALA A 128 -9.17 -7.75 5.86
C ALA A 128 -8.60 -6.35 5.57
N CYS A 129 -9.44 -5.46 5.06
CA CYS A 129 -9.18 -4.03 5.07
C CYS A 129 -10.28 -3.32 5.87
N SER A 130 -10.01 -2.12 6.36
CA SER A 130 -11.05 -1.18 6.82
C SER A 130 -10.55 0.24 6.70
N SER A 131 -11.49 1.18 6.59
CA SER A 131 -11.21 2.61 6.67
C SER A 131 -10.51 2.98 7.99
N GLN A 132 -10.89 2.36 9.11
CA GLN A 132 -10.25 2.58 10.41
C GLN A 132 -8.77 2.20 10.41
N GLU A 133 -8.44 0.99 9.97
CA GLU A 133 -7.05 0.51 9.93
C GLU A 133 -6.18 1.43 9.06
N TYR A 134 -6.72 1.87 7.92
CA TYR A 134 -6.04 2.82 7.05
C TYR A 134 -5.87 4.19 7.71
N THR A 135 -6.92 4.72 8.34
CA THR A 135 -6.90 6.02 9.03
C THR A 135 -5.89 6.02 10.18
N ASP A 136 -5.86 4.96 10.99
CA ASP A 136 -4.90 4.81 12.07
C ASP A 136 -3.47 4.75 11.54
N ALA A 137 -3.24 4.05 10.43
CA ALA A 137 -1.94 4.02 9.77
C ALA A 137 -1.53 5.42 9.27
N MET A 138 -2.44 6.16 8.64
CA MET A 138 -2.12 7.52 8.15
C MET A 138 -1.87 8.50 9.29
N ASN A 139 -2.61 8.40 10.40
CA ASN A 139 -2.35 9.20 11.61
C ASN A 139 -0.95 8.94 12.18
N ILE A 140 -0.51 7.68 12.18
CA ILE A 140 0.85 7.31 12.60
C ILE A 140 1.88 7.89 11.62
N LEU A 141 1.62 7.81 10.32
CA LEU A 141 2.48 8.37 9.27
C LEU A 141 2.62 9.89 9.45
N ASP A 142 1.51 10.61 9.55
CA ASP A 142 1.47 12.06 9.74
C ASP A 142 2.25 12.50 10.99
N LYS A 143 2.09 11.76 12.09
CA LYS A 143 2.80 12.04 13.35
C LYS A 143 4.31 11.89 13.23
N LYS A 144 4.81 10.99 12.38
CA LYS A 144 6.25 10.70 12.23
C LYS A 144 6.90 11.44 11.08
N CYS A 145 6.21 11.54 9.94
CA CYS A 145 6.75 12.07 8.69
C CYS A 145 6.33 13.52 8.41
N GLY A 146 5.23 13.98 9.02
CA GLY A 146 4.59 15.25 8.69
C GLY A 146 3.29 15.06 7.90
N TYR A 147 2.40 16.04 8.03
CA TYR A 147 1.09 16.02 7.38
C TYR A 147 1.22 15.97 5.85
N LEU A 148 0.47 15.09 5.18
CA LEU A 148 0.48 14.91 3.71
C LEU A 148 1.84 14.58 3.08
N VAL A 149 2.77 14.03 3.87
CA VAL A 149 4.01 13.46 3.33
C VAL A 149 3.72 12.04 2.82
N ALA A 150 4.29 11.71 1.65
CA ALA A 150 4.23 10.36 1.10
C ALA A 150 5.03 9.37 1.96
N GLY A 151 4.62 8.11 1.95
CA GLY A 151 5.25 7.07 2.75
C GLY A 151 4.27 5.98 3.13
N PHE A 152 4.68 5.13 4.07
CA PHE A 152 3.89 3.98 4.45
C PHE A 152 4.11 3.54 5.90
N VAL A 153 3.12 2.80 6.39
CA VAL A 153 3.13 2.09 7.66
C VAL A 153 3.06 0.60 7.39
N GLN A 154 4.05 -0.11 7.88
CA GLN A 154 4.23 -1.55 7.75
C GLN A 154 3.90 -2.25 9.06
N MET A 155 3.03 -3.25 8.99
CA MET A 155 2.62 -4.11 10.10
C MET A 155 3.18 -5.52 9.86
N ASN A 156 4.32 -5.83 10.46
CA ASN A 156 5.02 -7.10 10.22
C ASN A 156 4.20 -8.32 10.65
N ASP A 157 3.54 -8.24 11.81
CA ASP A 157 2.70 -9.33 12.33
C ASP A 157 1.54 -9.66 11.40
N TRP A 158 0.97 -8.64 10.76
CA TRP A 158 -0.14 -8.79 9.80
C TRP A 158 0.35 -9.03 8.38
N LYS A 159 1.66 -8.90 8.13
CA LYS A 159 2.26 -8.97 6.80
C LYS A 159 1.57 -8.04 5.81
N LYS A 160 1.33 -6.80 6.26
CA LYS A 160 0.53 -5.78 5.56
C LYS A 160 1.23 -4.41 5.57
N ILE A 161 0.97 -3.60 4.55
CA ILE A 161 1.29 -2.17 4.48
C ILE A 161 0.02 -1.39 4.17
N TYR A 162 -0.09 -0.20 4.77
CA TYR A 162 -0.90 0.90 4.28
C TYR A 162 -0.01 2.09 3.96
N GLY A 163 -0.27 2.78 2.87
CA GLY A 163 0.54 3.91 2.47
C GLY A 163 -0.16 4.83 1.49
N ARG A 164 0.50 5.94 1.23
CA ARG A 164 0.10 6.91 0.21
C ARG A 164 1.32 7.52 -0.46
N THR A 165 1.21 7.81 -1.74
CA THR A 165 2.28 8.39 -2.56
C THR A 165 1.70 9.14 -3.75
N THR A 166 2.54 9.60 -4.67
CA THR A 166 2.13 10.23 -5.94
C THR A 166 2.37 9.29 -7.12
N VAL A 167 1.67 9.52 -8.22
CA VAL A 167 1.97 8.89 -9.52
C VAL A 167 3.44 9.06 -9.91
N GLY A 168 3.98 8.07 -10.62
CA GLY A 168 5.40 8.02 -10.98
C GLY A 168 6.32 7.42 -9.91
N GLU A 169 5.88 7.32 -8.66
CA GLU A 169 6.68 6.75 -7.56
C GLU A 169 6.51 5.23 -7.44
N GLU A 170 7.56 4.57 -6.94
CA GLU A 170 7.50 3.14 -6.62
C GLU A 170 6.59 2.87 -5.43
N THR A 171 5.65 1.96 -5.60
CA THR A 171 4.69 1.54 -4.58
C THR A 171 4.88 0.08 -4.24
N CYS A 172 4.90 -0.23 -2.95
CA CYS A 172 5.07 -1.59 -2.42
C CYS A 172 6.32 -2.32 -2.94
N GLY A 173 7.46 -1.60 -3.03
CA GLY A 173 8.77 -2.11 -3.40
C GLY A 173 9.69 -2.39 -2.20
N GLY A 174 10.55 -3.41 -2.31
CA GLY A 174 11.79 -3.63 -1.53
C GLY A 174 11.66 -3.97 -0.01
N GLY A 175 12.31 -5.07 0.44
CA GLY A 175 12.57 -5.33 1.87
C GLY A 175 11.62 -6.26 2.62
N TRP A 176 10.99 -7.22 1.93
CA TRP A 176 9.90 -8.05 2.48
C TRP A 176 10.26 -9.55 2.45
N ASP A 177 11.35 -9.93 3.11
CA ASP A 177 11.69 -11.34 3.42
C ASP A 177 11.16 -11.75 4.80
#